data_AF-A0A8T0DNN4-F1
#
_entry.id   AF-A0A8T0DNN4-F1
#
_cell.length_a   1.000
_cell.length_b   1.000
_cell.length_c   1.000
_cell.angle_alpha   90.00
_cell.angle_beta   90.00
_cell.angle_gamma   90.00
#
_symmetry.space_group_name_H-M   'P 1'
#
loop_
_entity.id
_entity.type
_entity.pdbx_description
1 polymer ?
#
loop_
_entity_poly.entity_id
_entity_poly.type
_entity_poly.pdbx_seq_one_letter_code
_entity_poly.pdbx_strand_id
1 'polypeptide(L)'
;CKYRAWKAAEECRTDRHTLVYLKGVKRYFRCRNCLKRTVTFEKYPTVACSNCSESLFEKTGIIRERKGPELPGEKLLPRGLEEKFLG
;
A
#
# COMPACT_ATOMS: atom_id res chain seq x y z
N CYS A 1 18.29 3.43 21.63
CA CYS A 1 16.87 3.69 21.26
C CYS A 1 15.91 2.50 21.33
N LYS A 2 16.37 1.23 21.38
CA LYS A 2 15.51 0.02 21.59
C LYS A 2 14.26 -0.12 20.68
N TYR A 3 14.25 0.50 19.50
CA TYR A 3 13.18 0.35 18.51
C TYR A 3 13.60 -0.58 17.36
N ARG A 4 12.62 -1.04 16.60
CA ARG A 4 12.81 -1.81 15.36
C ARG A 4 12.30 -1.01 14.18
N ALA A 5 13.11 -0.87 13.15
CA ALA A 5 12.76 -0.17 11.92
C ALA A 5 13.41 -0.82 10.71
N TRP A 6 12.89 -0.52 9.51
CA TRP A 6 13.44 -1.02 8.25
C TRP A 6 14.82 -0.46 7.92
N LYS A 7 15.10 0.76 8.40
CA LYS A 7 16.37 1.46 8.28
C LYS A 7 16.61 2.21 9.60
N ALA A 8 17.87 2.35 9.99
CA ALA A 8 18.22 3.22 11.10
C ALA A 8 17.91 4.68 10.73
N ALA A 9 17.37 5.44 11.69
CA ALA A 9 17.21 6.88 11.57
C ALA A 9 18.58 7.57 11.41
N GLU A 10 18.60 8.74 10.77
CA GLU A 10 19.85 9.49 10.55
C GLU A 10 20.51 9.89 11.86
N GLU A 11 19.74 10.39 12.82
CA GLU A 11 20.17 10.71 14.19
C GLU A 11 20.89 9.51 14.84
N CYS A 12 20.31 8.31 14.71
CA CYS A 12 20.91 7.09 15.26
C CYS A 12 22.25 6.72 14.61
N ARG A 13 22.50 7.16 13.37
CA ARG A 13 23.79 6.98 12.70
C ARG A 13 24.80 8.04 13.16
N THR A 14 24.36 9.29 13.27
CA THR A 14 25.19 10.41 13.75
C THR A 14 25.69 10.14 15.16
N ASP A 15 24.82 9.66 16.04
CA ASP A 15 25.14 9.32 17.43
C ASP A 15 25.86 7.97 17.59
N ARG A 16 26.16 7.28 16.47
CA ARG A 16 26.88 6.00 16.42
C ARG A 16 26.31 4.91 17.33
N HIS A 17 24.99 4.79 17.36
CA HIS A 17 24.34 3.70 18.11
C HIS A 17 24.71 2.33 17.56
N THR A 18 24.83 1.33 18.44
CA THR A 18 25.00 -0.07 18.03
C THR A 18 23.75 -0.56 17.31
N LEU A 19 23.89 -0.96 16.05
CA LEU A 19 22.81 -1.49 15.23
C LEU A 19 22.92 -3.01 15.11
N VAL A 20 21.80 -3.70 15.27
CA VAL A 20 21.69 -5.14 15.03
C VAL A 20 20.73 -5.38 13.88
N TYR A 21 21.18 -6.12 12.87
CA TYR A 21 20.39 -6.45 11.70
C TYR A 21 19.79 -7.85 11.83
N LEU A 22 18.49 -7.96 11.59
CA LEU A 22 17.74 -9.21 11.68
C LEU A 22 16.91 -9.39 10.41
N LYS A 23 16.73 -10.64 9.99
CA LYS A 23 15.77 -10.99 8.93
C LYS A 23 14.35 -10.93 9.50
N GLY A 24 13.41 -10.36 8.75
CA GLY A 24 12.02 -10.22 9.17
C GLY A 24 11.07 -10.16 7.98
N VAL A 25 9.78 -10.35 8.25
CA VAL A 25 8.72 -10.36 7.22
C VAL A 25 8.03 -9.00 7.18
N LYS A 26 7.92 -8.41 5.98
CA LYS A 26 7.09 -7.23 5.72
C LYS A 26 5.64 -7.65 5.58
N ARG A 27 4.75 -7.04 6.37
CA ARG A 27 3.31 -7.18 6.20
C ARG A 27 2.73 -5.88 5.65
N TYR A 28 1.89 -6.00 4.64
CA TYR A 28 1.37 -4.87 3.88
C TYR A 28 -0.11 -4.67 4.17
N PHE A 29 -0.47 -3.42 4.46
CA PHE A 29 -1.83 -3.02 4.80
C PHE A 29 -2.22 -1.75 4.03
N ARG A 30 -3.52 -1.56 3.84
CA ARG A 30 -4.11 -0.29 3.38
C ARG A 30 -5.17 0.16 4.37
N CYS A 31 -5.27 1.47 4.60
CA CYS A 31 -6.37 2.04 5.38
C CYS A 31 -7.68 1.83 4.61
N ARG A 32 -8.74 1.41 5.30
CA ARG A 32 -10.05 1.23 4.67
C ARG A 32 -10.73 2.54 4.30
N ASN A 33 -10.45 3.61 5.04
CA ASN A 33 -11.06 4.92 4.80
C ASN A 33 -10.37 5.67 3.64
N CYS A 34 -9.06 5.95 3.76
CA CYS A 34 -8.34 6.76 2.77
C CYS A 34 -7.46 5.96 1.79
N LEU A 35 -7.47 4.62 1.83
CA LEU A 35 -6.67 3.73 0.98
C LEU A 35 -5.15 3.89 1.09
N LYS A 36 -4.65 4.75 1.99
CA LYS A 36 -3.22 4.94 2.24
C LYS A 36 -2.60 3.64 2.75
N ARG A 37 -1.45 3.29 2.17
CA ARG A 37 -0.74 2.05 2.48
C ARG A 37 0.22 2.22 3.65
N THR A 38 0.37 1.16 4.44
CA THR A 38 1.35 1.07 5.52
C THR A 38 2.00 -0.31 5.54
N VAL A 39 3.22 -0.39 6.09
CA VAL A 39 4.01 -1.63 6.17
C VAL A 39 4.51 -1.80 7.60
N THR A 40 4.25 -2.96 8.19
CA THR A 40 4.55 -3.24 9.60
C THR A 40 5.25 -4.59 9.78
N PHE A 41 5.94 -4.75 10.92
CA PHE A 41 6.55 -6.03 11.33
C PHE A 41 5.58 -6.90 12.13
N GLU A 42 4.54 -6.27 12.67
CA GLU A 42 3.51 -6.82 13.54
C GLU A 42 2.44 -7.51 12.71
N LYS A 43 1.59 -8.32 13.37
CA LYS A 43 0.49 -9.01 12.69
C LYS A 43 -0.56 -8.03 12.15
N TYR A 44 -0.67 -6.85 12.75
CA TYR A 44 -1.57 -5.76 12.39
C TYR A 44 -0.93 -4.42 12.80
N PRO A 45 -1.21 -3.28 12.12
CA PRO A 45 -0.65 -1.99 12.50
C PRO A 45 -1.05 -1.57 13.91
N THR A 46 -0.06 -1.16 14.71
CA THR A 46 -0.24 -0.66 16.09
C THR A 46 -0.44 0.86 16.14
N VAL A 47 -0.29 1.54 15.01
CA VAL A 47 -0.42 2.99 14.88
C VAL A 47 -1.58 3.35 13.96
N ALA A 48 -2.20 4.50 14.25
CA ALA A 48 -3.26 5.06 13.43
C ALA A 48 -2.76 5.45 12.03
N CYS A 49 -3.69 5.57 11.07
CA CYS A 49 -3.38 6.01 9.73
C CYS A 49 -2.84 7.45 9.74
N SER A 50 -1.65 7.66 9.17
CA SER A 50 -0.99 8.97 9.11
C SER A 50 -1.67 10.03 8.22
N ASN A 51 -2.82 9.71 7.60
CA ASN A 51 -3.56 10.65 6.76
C ASN A 51 -4.94 10.99 7.28
N CYS A 52 -5.61 10.04 7.94
CA CYS A 52 -7.00 10.21 8.39
C CYS A 52 -7.20 9.85 9.86
N SER A 53 -6.12 9.52 10.60
CA SER A 53 -6.14 9.09 12.01
C SER A 53 -6.99 7.85 12.33
N GLU A 54 -7.64 7.23 11.34
CA GLU A 54 -8.39 5.99 11.49
C GLU A 54 -7.47 4.79 11.73
N SER A 55 -7.94 3.80 12.50
CA SER A 55 -7.15 2.59 12.83
C SER A 55 -7.64 1.32 12.10
N LEU A 56 -8.53 1.49 11.13
CA LEU A 56 -9.09 0.41 10.33
C LEU A 56 -8.24 0.13 9.08
N PHE A 57 -7.56 -1.00 9.09
CA PHE A 57 -6.65 -1.45 8.04
C PHE A 57 -7.08 -2.81 7.47
N GLU A 58 -6.80 -2.99 6.20
CA GLU A 58 -7.02 -4.24 5.48
C GLU A 58 -5.71 -4.75 4.88
N LYS A 59 -5.51 -6.07 4.93
CA LYS A 59 -4.32 -6.72 4.38
C LYS A 59 -4.31 -6.56 2.86
N THR A 60 -3.16 -6.22 2.29
CA THR A 60 -3.02 -6.02 0.84
C THR A 60 -1.73 -6.67 0.32
N GLY A 61 -1.60 -6.76 -1.00
CA GLY A 61 -0.37 -7.22 -1.65
C GLY A 61 0.74 -6.17 -1.60
N ILE A 62 1.93 -6.56 -2.06
CA ILE A 62 3.12 -5.69 -2.06
C ILE A 62 2.92 -4.49 -3.00
N ILE A 63 2.48 -4.77 -4.22
CA ILE A 63 2.30 -3.78 -5.29
C ILE A 63 0.84 -3.35 -5.32
N ARG A 64 0.59 -2.06 -5.60
CA ARG A 64 -0.76 -1.60 -5.90
C ARG A 64 -1.05 -2.04 -7.33
N GLU A 65 -2.18 -2.69 -7.54
CA GLU A 65 -2.64 -3.03 -8.87
C GLU A 65 -2.60 -1.77 -9.76
N ARG A 66 -1.81 -1.82 -10.82
CA ARG A 66 -1.71 -0.76 -11.80
C ARG A 66 -2.76 -1.05 -12.86
N LYS A 67 -3.81 -0.24 -12.91
CA LYS A 67 -4.67 -0.22 -14.09
C LYS A 67 -3.83 0.35 -15.23
N GLY A 68 -3.67 -0.44 -16.29
CA GLY A 68 -3.03 0.01 -17.51
C GLY A 68 -3.88 1.07 -18.23
N PRO A 69 -3.42 1.61 -19.36
CA PRO A 69 -4.31 2.32 -20.26
C PRO A 69 -5.45 1.40 -20.67
N GLU A 70 -6.67 1.93 -20.78
CA GLU A 70 -7.80 1.16 -21.29
C GLU A 70 -7.45 0.67 -22.70
N LEU A 71 -7.30 -0.63 -22.87
CA LEU A 71 -7.00 -1.21 -24.17
C LEU A 71 -8.29 -1.17 -25.02
N PRO A 72 -8.21 -0.93 -26.35
CA PRO A 72 -9.39 -0.89 -27.20
C PRO A 72 -10.23 -2.18 -27.16
N GLY A 73 -9.62 -3.32 -26.82
CA GLY A 73 -10.32 -4.59 -26.61
C GLY A 73 -10.94 -4.80 -25.22
N GLU A 74 -10.65 -3.95 -24.22
CA GLU A 74 -11.28 -4.03 -22.89
C GLU A 74 -12.71 -3.49 -22.89
N LYS A 75 -13.03 -2.57 -23.81
CA LYS A 75 -14.40 -2.11 -24.05
C LYS A 75 -15.15 -3.16 -24.86
N LEU A 76 -15.54 -4.23 -24.19
CA LEU A 76 -16.45 -5.23 -24.77
C LEU A 76 -17.81 -4.55 -25.01
N LEU A 77 -18.29 -4.61 -26.25
CA LEU A 77 -19.66 -4.30 -26.61
C LEU A 77 -20.43 -5.63 -26.71
N PRO A 78 -20.88 -6.24 -25.59
CA PRO A 78 -21.52 -7.56 -25.62
C PRO A 78 -22.81 -7.59 -26.46
N ARG A 79 -23.39 -6.42 -26.76
CA ARG A 79 -24.56 -6.25 -27.63
C ARG A 79 -24.25 -5.59 -28.98
N GLY A 80 -22.97 -5.40 -29.31
CA GLY A 80 -22.56 -4.64 -30.49
C GLY A 80 -22.72 -3.12 -30.34
N LEU A 81 -22.54 -2.40 -31.45
CA LEU A 81 -22.67 -0.95 -31.52
C LEU A 81 -24.13 -0.62 -31.90
N GLU A 82 -24.88 -0.02 -30.98
CA GLU A 82 -26.27 0.40 -31.23
C GLU A 82 -26.26 1.75 -31.98
N GLU A 83 -26.55 1.72 -33.27
CA GLU A 83 -26.78 2.94 -34.05
C GLU A 83 -28.23 3.43 -33.85
N LYS A 84 -28.40 4.69 -33.46
CA LYS A 84 -29.72 5.28 -33.16
C LYS A 84 -30.53 5.64 -34.41
N PHE A 85 -29.88 5.81 -35.56
CA PHE A 85 -30.53 6.20 -36.81
C PHE A 85 -29.87 5.45 -37.96
N LEU A 86 -30.59 4.51 -38.55
CA LEU A 86 -30.32 4.02 -39.89
C LEU A 86 -30.91 5.07 -40.83
N GLY A 87 -30.03 5.80 -41.53
CA GLY A 87 -30.45 6.76 -42.57
C GLY A 87 -31.17 6.10 -43.73
#